data_AF-A0A4R6ZIC0-F1
#
_entry.id   AF-A0A4R6ZIC0-F1
#
_cell.length_a   1.000
_cell.length_b   1.000
_cell.length_c   1.000
_cell.angle_alpha   90.00
_cell.angle_beta   90.00
_cell.angle_gamma   90.00
#
_symmetry.space_group_name_H-M   'P 1'
#
loop_
_entity.id
_entity.type
_entity.pdbx_description
1 polymer ?
#
loop_
_entity_poly.entity_id
_entity_poly.type
_entity_poly.pdbx_seq_one_letter_code
_entity_poly.pdbx_strand_id
1 'polypeptide(L)' 'MNENKTPESQLRASENWTNKNKERKQYINRRSVAKRFIQNDATMEDLDMLLDIIEQKKKSPRN' A
#
# COMPACT_ATOMS: atom_id res chain seq x y z
N MET A 1 -25.92 20.86 -11.90
CA MET A 1 -24.87 20.16 -11.12
C MET A 1 -25.58 19.06 -10.35
N ASN A 2 -25.43 17.80 -10.75
CA ASN A 2 -26.15 16.70 -10.09
C ASN A 2 -25.40 16.31 -8.82
N GLU A 3 -25.98 16.63 -7.67
CA GLU A 3 -25.51 16.17 -6.36
C GLU A 3 -25.82 14.67 -6.23
N ASN A 4 -24.96 13.82 -6.80
CA ASN A 4 -24.95 12.39 -6.51
C ASN A 4 -24.39 12.18 -5.10
N LYS A 5 -25.20 12.51 -4.09
CA LYS A 5 -24.89 12.25 -2.69
C LYS A 5 -25.04 10.75 -2.44
N THR A 6 -23.92 10.07 -2.26
CA THR A 6 -23.90 8.66 -1.86
C THR A 6 -24.76 8.49 -0.60
N PRO A 7 -25.79 7.62 -0.63
CA PRO A 7 -26.64 7.36 0.53
C PRO A 7 -25.80 6.96 1.74
N GLU A 8 -26.19 7.43 2.92
CA GLU A 8 -25.46 7.16 4.17
C GLU A 8 -25.32 5.65 4.45
N SER A 9 -26.29 4.85 3.99
CA SER A 9 -26.25 3.38 4.03
C SER A 9 -25.13 2.78 3.17
N GLN A 10 -24.86 3.35 1.99
CA GLN A 10 -23.77 2.93 1.11
C GLN A 10 -22.40 3.34 1.66
N LEU A 11 -22.33 4.52 2.31
CA LEU A 11 -21.12 4.96 3.02
C LEU A 11 -20.77 4.00 4.17
N ARG A 12 -21.74 3.71 5.05
CA ARG A 12 -21.56 2.77 6.17
C ARG A 12 -21.18 1.36 5.71
N ALA A 13 -21.77 0.87 4.62
CA ALA A 13 -21.41 -0.42 4.02
C ALA A 13 -19.97 -0.42 3.48
N SER A 14 -19.56 0.67 2.82
CA SER A 14 -18.20 0.85 2.29
C SER A 14 -17.17 0.95 3.40
N GLU A 15 -17.49 1.64 4.50
CA GLU A 15 -16.66 1.75 5.69
C GLU A 15 -16.48 0.39 6.37
N ASN A 16 -17.56 -0.38 6.57
CA ASN A 16 -17.50 -1.71 7.16
C ASN A 16 -16.65 -2.68 6.32
N TRP A 17 -16.81 -2.65 5.00
CA TRP A 17 -15.98 -3.46 4.10
C TRP A 17 -14.52 -3.01 4.12
N THR A 18 -14.26 -1.70 4.15
CA THR A 18 -12.90 -1.14 4.24
C THR A 18 -12.23 -1.52 5.55
N ASN A 19 -12.96 -1.49 6.67
CA ASN A 19 -12.46 -1.89 7.97
C ASN A 19 -12.10 -3.38 7.99
N LYS A 20 -12.97 -4.25 7.45
CA LYS A 20 -12.71 -5.69 7.34
C LYS A 20 -11.52 -6.03 6.43
N ASN A 21 -11.23 -5.18 5.44
CA ASN A 21 -10.15 -5.37 4.47
C ASN A 21 -8.97 -4.40 4.67
N LYS A 22 -8.89 -3.75 5.83
CA LYS A 22 -7.95 -2.66 6.09
C LYS A 22 -6.51 -3.11 5.88
N GLU A 23 -6.14 -4.27 6.40
CA GLU A 23 -4.79 -4.84 6.27
C GLU A 23 -4.43 -5.15 4.83
N ARG A 24 -5.35 -5.79 4.08
CA ARG A 24 -5.14 -6.11 2.67
C ARG A 24 -4.99 -4.84 1.83
N LYS A 25 -5.82 -3.82 2.09
CA LYS A 25 -5.73 -2.52 1.42
C LYS A 25 -4.41 -1.83 1.74
N GLN A 26 -4.00 -1.81 3.00
CA GLN A 26 -2.72 -1.26 3.42
C GLN A 26 -1.53 -1.98 2.77
N TYR A 27 -1.57 -3.31 2.68
CA TYR A 27 -0.56 -4.09 1.99
C TYR A 27 -0.45 -3.70 0.52
N ILE A 28 -1.58 -3.63 -0.20
CA ILE A 28 -1.61 -3.23 -1.62
C ILE A 28 -1.08 -1.81 -1.79
N ASN A 29 -1.52 -0.87 -0.95
CA ASN A 29 -1.05 0.53 -1.01
C ASN A 29 0.46 0.62 -0.78
N ARG A 30 1.00 -0.01 0.27
CA ARG A 30 2.44 -0.03 0.54
C ARG A 30 3.22 -0.61 -0.63
N ARG A 31 2.74 -1.71 -1.22
CA ARG A 31 3.35 -2.36 -2.38
C ARG A 31 3.36 -1.45 -3.61
N SER A 32 2.23 -0.81 -3.92
CA SER A 32 2.12 0.09 -5.08
C SER A 32 2.99 1.34 -4.93
N VAL A 33 3.03 1.92 -3.73
CA VAL A 33 3.89 3.08 -3.43
C VAL A 33 5.36 2.70 -3.57
N ALA A 34 5.79 1.59 -2.96
CA ALA A 34 7.17 1.11 -3.08
C ALA A 34 7.56 0.85 -4.54
N LYS A 35 6.68 0.22 -5.32
CA LYS A 35 6.92 0.00 -6.76
C LYS A 35 7.11 1.33 -7.50
N ARG A 36 6.20 2.29 -7.30
CA ARG A 36 6.27 3.60 -7.98
C ARG A 36 7.55 4.35 -7.61
N PHE A 37 7.93 4.33 -6.34
CA PHE A 37 9.15 4.96 -5.85
C PHE A 37 10.39 4.39 -6.54
N ILE A 38 10.57 3.06 -6.49
CA ILE A 38 11.70 2.37 -7.14
C ILE A 38 11.76 2.66 -8.64
N GLN A 39 10.61 2.77 -9.31
CA GLN A 39 10.57 2.95 -10.76
C GLN A 39 10.82 4.38 -11.24
N ASN A 40 10.42 5.39 -10.46
CA ASN A 40 10.36 6.77 -10.97
C ASN A 40 11.09 7.79 -10.10
N ASP A 41 11.17 7.55 -8.79
CA ASP A 41 11.59 8.58 -7.82
C ASP A 41 12.94 8.24 -7.14
N ALA A 42 13.31 6.95 -7.06
CA ALA A 42 14.49 6.50 -6.32
C ALA A 42 15.81 6.89 -7.01
N THR A 43 16.78 7.31 -6.19
CA THR A 43 18.18 7.52 -6.62
C THR A 43 18.97 6.21 -6.58
N MET A 44 20.19 6.21 -7.13
CA MET A 44 21.08 5.04 -7.06
C MET A 44 21.38 4.62 -5.61
N GLU A 45 21.63 5.58 -4.72
CA GLU A 45 21.88 5.32 -3.29
C GLU A 45 20.65 4.69 -2.62
N ASP A 46 19.44 5.16 -2.95
CA ASP A 46 18.20 4.56 -2.45
C ASP A 46 18.05 3.11 -2.93
N LEU A 47 18.38 2.83 -4.19
CA LEU A 47 18.29 1.48 -4.75
C LEU A 47 19.27 0.52 -4.05
N ASP A 48 20.51 0.95 -3.83
CA ASP A 48 21.52 0.15 -3.13
C ASP A 48 21.09 -0.15 -1.68
N MET A 49 20.63 0.87 -0.95
CA MET A 49 20.09 0.69 0.41
C MET A 49 18.90 -0.29 0.43
N LEU A 50 17.96 -0.14 -0.51
CA LEU A 50 16.79 -1.01 -0.60
C LEU A 50 17.17 -2.45 -0.94
N LEU A 51 18.18 -2.67 -1.78
CA LEU A 51 18.71 -4.00 -2.09
C LEU A 51 19.29 -4.67 -0.85
N ASP A 52 20.08 -3.96 -0.05
CA ASP A 52 20.61 -4.47 1.20
C ASP A 52 19.50 -4.88 2.17
N ILE A 53 18.47 -4.03 2.34
CA ILE A 53 17.32 -4.34 3.18
C ILE A 53 16.58 -5.58 2.68
N ILE A 54 16.40 -5.72 1.36
CA ILE A 54 15.76 -6.90 0.76
C ILE A 54 16.60 -8.16 1.01
N GLU A 55 17.92 -8.07 0.88
CA GLU A 55 18.83 -9.19 1.10
C GLU A 55 18.77 -9.65 2.56
N GLN A 56 18.83 -8.73 3.51
CA GLN A 56 18.71 -9.04 4.94
C GLN A 56 17.34 -9.68 5.26
N LYS A 57 16.26 -9.18 4.64
CA LYS A 57 14.93 -9.74 4.82
C LYS A 57 14.81 -11.17 4.27
N LYS A 58 15.48 -11.48 3.16
CA LYS A 58 15.53 -12.85 2.60
C LYS A 58 16.37 -13.80 3.46
N LYS A 59 17.46 -13.31 4.05
CA LYS A 59 18.35 -14.09 4.94
C LYS A 59 17.69 -14.39 6.29
N SER A 60 16.82 -13.49 6.78
CA SER A 60 16.05 -13.70 8.02
C SER A 60 14.55 -13.79 7.71
N PRO A 61 14.08 -14.95 7.21
CA PRO A 61 12.64 -15.19 7.11
C PRO A 61 12.10 -15.19 8.54
N ARG A 62 11.38 -14.13 8.92
CA ARG A 62 10.55 -14.17 10.14
C ARG A 62 9.52 -15.27 9.91
N ASN A 63 9.63 -16.34 10.69
CA ASN A 63 8.56 -17.32 10.90
C ASN A 63 7.32 -16.62 11.46
#